data_AF-A0A318RL50-F1
#
_entry.id   AF-A0A318RL50-F1
#
_cell.length_a   1.000
_cell.length_b   1.000
_cell.length_c   1.000
_cell.angle_alpha   90.00
_cell.angle_beta   90.00
_cell.angle_gamma   90.00
#
_symmetry.space_group_name_H-M   'P 1'
#
loop_
_entity.id
_entity.type
_entity.pdbx_description
1 polymer ?
#
loop_
_entity_poly.entity_id
_entity_poly.type
_entity_poly.pdbx_seq_one_letter_code
_entity_poly.pdbx_strand_id
1 'polypeptide(L)'
;MPASTQALYDESAFTRASPPWPPPEHSNDKGPEIVREPGFLTALTRREGGRLLSPERAARRVSAFAYGNILVLSVVVVSETHAVEERQAAWLVLGTTVSTFFAHVFAEWLSHGITARRPGETEGPEPSKMDVPAALRDALPIITSGTLPFIILVIGSFEVIALFDPPGAQLCAAAIIIVRIGFLGLVVERLQSSKVSWRTIASGVGVAAVAAVITVVKVVLTH
;
A
#
# COMPACT_ATOMS: atom_id res chain seq x y z
N MET A 1 -58.41 2.33 -54.84
CA MET A 1 -59.32 1.21 -54.47
C MET A 1 -59.51 0.31 -55.68
N PRO A 2 -59.71 -1.02 -55.54
CA PRO A 2 -59.77 -1.86 -54.33
C PRO A 2 -58.70 -3.00 -54.43
N ALA A 3 -58.55 -4.04 -53.62
CA ALA A 3 -59.26 -4.58 -52.47
C ALA A 3 -58.26 -5.37 -51.60
N SER A 4 -58.49 -5.32 -50.30
CA SER A 4 -58.01 -6.22 -49.25
C SER A 4 -58.46 -7.68 -49.45
N THR A 5 -57.61 -8.66 -49.12
CA THR A 5 -58.08 -9.97 -48.62
C THR A 5 -57.05 -10.57 -47.65
N GLN A 6 -57.38 -10.54 -46.36
CA GLN A 6 -56.84 -11.44 -45.34
C GLN A 6 -57.56 -12.79 -45.43
N ALA A 7 -56.82 -13.89 -45.26
CA ALA A 7 -57.23 -15.14 -44.59
C ALA A 7 -55.99 -16.07 -44.60
N LEU A 8 -55.34 -16.32 -43.45
CA LEU A 8 -55.60 -17.38 -42.46
C LEU A 8 -55.00 -18.76 -42.87
N TYR A 9 -54.42 -19.45 -41.86
CA TYR A 9 -53.80 -20.80 -41.83
C TYR A 9 -52.28 -20.84 -42.10
N ASP A 10 -51.41 -21.44 -41.30
CA ASP A 10 -51.53 -22.27 -40.09
C ASP A 10 -50.14 -22.41 -39.43
N GLU A 11 -50.03 -22.12 -38.13
CA GLU A 11 -48.88 -22.47 -37.30
C GLU A 11 -49.09 -23.91 -36.80
N SER A 12 -48.38 -24.92 -37.34
CA SER A 12 -48.03 -26.17 -36.61
C SER A 12 -47.49 -27.31 -37.49
N ALA A 13 -46.43 -27.13 -38.28
CA ALA A 13 -45.65 -28.28 -38.76
C ALA A 13 -44.30 -27.87 -39.35
N PHE A 14 -43.23 -27.86 -38.54
CA PHE A 14 -42.07 -28.72 -38.78
C PHE A 14 -40.99 -28.49 -37.70
N THR A 15 -41.22 -29.09 -36.55
CA THR A 15 -40.18 -29.44 -35.60
C THR A 15 -39.29 -30.54 -36.20
N ARG A 16 -38.03 -30.22 -36.51
CA ARG A 16 -36.80 -31.02 -36.29
C ARG A 16 -35.71 -30.67 -37.30
N ALA A 17 -34.74 -29.89 -36.85
CA ALA A 17 -33.36 -29.98 -37.32
C ALA A 17 -32.43 -29.60 -36.16
N SER A 18 -31.99 -30.62 -35.41
CA SER A 18 -30.93 -30.48 -34.40
C SER A 18 -29.60 -30.23 -35.11
N PRO A 19 -28.76 -29.26 -34.68
CA PRO A 19 -27.40 -29.13 -35.20
C PRO A 19 -26.53 -30.31 -34.72
N PRO A 20 -25.60 -30.82 -35.56
CA PRO A 20 -24.85 -32.04 -35.26
C PRO A 20 -23.49 -31.70 -34.67
N TRP A 21 -23.38 -31.22 -33.44
CA TRP A 21 -22.06 -31.12 -32.79
C TRP A 21 -22.16 -31.25 -31.28
N PRO A 22 -21.31 -32.07 -30.62
CA PRO A 22 -21.26 -32.09 -29.17
C PRO A 22 -20.69 -30.75 -28.66
N PRO A 23 -21.18 -30.22 -27.52
CA PRO A 23 -20.58 -29.04 -26.92
C PRO A 23 -19.13 -29.36 -26.51
N PRO A 24 -18.20 -28.40 -26.67
CA PRO A 24 -16.83 -28.60 -26.21
C PRO A 24 -16.82 -28.73 -24.68
N GLU A 25 -16.30 -29.86 -24.20
CA GLU A 25 -16.02 -30.10 -22.79
C GLU A 25 -14.80 -29.25 -22.39
N HIS A 26 -15.07 -28.01 -21.98
CA HIS A 26 -14.05 -27.18 -21.36
C HIS A 26 -13.92 -27.56 -19.90
N SER A 27 -13.03 -28.53 -19.68
CA SER A 27 -12.45 -28.85 -18.39
C SER A 27 -11.93 -27.61 -17.66
N ASN A 28 -12.19 -27.59 -16.35
CA ASN A 28 -11.50 -26.79 -15.33
C ASN A 28 -11.87 -25.30 -15.24
N ASP A 29 -13.12 -25.02 -14.87
CA ASP A 29 -13.50 -23.75 -14.23
C ASP A 29 -12.95 -23.74 -12.78
N LYS A 30 -11.63 -23.58 -12.65
CA LYS A 30 -11.04 -23.05 -11.43
C LYS A 30 -11.24 -21.54 -11.50
N GLY A 31 -12.33 -21.08 -10.89
CA GLY A 31 -12.54 -19.66 -10.63
C GLY A 31 -11.24 -19.03 -10.08
N PRO A 32 -10.97 -17.75 -10.38
CA PRO A 32 -9.68 -17.13 -10.10
C PRO A 32 -9.27 -17.41 -8.67
N GLU A 33 -8.16 -18.13 -8.53
CA GLU A 33 -7.57 -18.45 -7.23
C GLU A 33 -7.35 -17.12 -6.52
N ILE A 34 -8.19 -16.85 -5.51
CA ILE A 34 -8.10 -15.64 -4.70
C ILE A 34 -6.86 -15.85 -3.82
N VAL A 35 -5.69 -15.57 -4.40
CA VAL A 35 -4.45 -15.42 -3.65
C VAL A 35 -4.73 -14.33 -2.63
N ARG A 36 -4.91 -14.73 -1.37
CA ARG A 36 -5.09 -13.80 -0.24
C ARG A 36 -3.83 -12.99 -0.10
N GLU A 37 -3.78 -11.83 -0.73
CA GLU A 37 -2.69 -10.88 -0.50
C GLU A 37 -2.76 -10.40 0.98
N PRO A 38 -1.63 -10.33 1.69
CA PRO A 38 -1.59 -9.90 3.08
C PRO A 38 -2.20 -8.50 3.21
N GLY A 39 -3.03 -8.28 4.25
CA GLY A 39 -3.97 -7.15 4.33
C GLY A 39 -3.36 -5.74 4.22
N PHE A 40 -2.06 -5.57 4.49
CA PHE A 40 -1.37 -4.29 4.29
C PHE A 40 -1.15 -3.97 2.81
N LEU A 41 -0.98 -4.98 1.94
CA LEU A 41 -0.87 -4.81 0.49
C LEU A 41 -2.20 -4.42 -0.13
N THR A 42 -3.28 -5.02 0.34
CA THR A 42 -4.65 -4.70 -0.10
C THR A 42 -5.03 -3.26 0.24
N ALA A 43 -4.52 -2.71 1.35
CA ALA A 43 -4.71 -1.30 1.71
C ALA A 43 -3.96 -0.33 0.77
N LEU A 44 -2.83 -0.76 0.20
CA LEU A 44 -2.06 0.04 -0.75
C LEU A 44 -2.62 0.00 -2.18
N THR A 45 -3.33 -1.07 -2.57
CA THR A 45 -3.75 -1.31 -3.96
C THR A 45 -5.26 -1.24 -4.19
N ARG A 46 -6.09 -1.43 -3.16
CA ARG A 46 -7.54 -1.63 -3.31
C ARG A 46 -8.38 -0.56 -2.62
N ARG A 47 -9.38 -0.05 -3.36
CA ARG A 47 -10.51 0.70 -2.81
C ARG A 47 -11.50 -0.27 -2.13
N GLU A 48 -12.18 0.15 -1.05
CA GLU A 48 -13.45 -0.48 -0.63
C GLU A 48 -14.41 -0.46 -1.85
N GLY A 49 -14.72 -1.64 -2.41
CA GLY A 49 -15.56 -1.79 -3.60
C GLY A 49 -14.86 -2.40 -4.84
N GLY A 50 -13.61 -2.84 -4.74
CA GLY A 50 -13.03 -3.77 -5.74
C GLY A 50 -12.47 -3.17 -7.03
N ARG A 51 -12.50 -1.84 -7.22
CA ARG A 51 -11.79 -1.15 -8.32
C ARG A 51 -10.35 -0.75 -7.94
N LEU A 52 -9.42 -0.87 -8.90
CA LEU A 52 -8.03 -0.42 -8.79
C LEU A 52 -7.96 1.09 -8.49
N LEU A 53 -7.03 1.51 -7.63
CA LEU A 53 -6.78 2.94 -7.33
C LEU A 53 -6.31 3.68 -8.61
N SER A 54 -6.59 4.99 -8.71
CA SER A 54 -5.99 5.79 -9.77
C SER A 54 -4.46 5.79 -9.61
N PRO A 55 -3.67 5.76 -10.71
CA PRO A 55 -2.21 5.74 -10.64
C PRO A 55 -1.62 6.85 -9.76
N GLU A 56 -2.24 8.02 -9.78
CA GLU A 56 -1.86 9.18 -8.98
C GLU A 56 -2.03 8.96 -7.47
N ARG A 57 -3.14 8.34 -7.04
CA ARG A 57 -3.37 8.00 -5.62
C ARG A 57 -2.46 6.87 -5.16
N ALA A 58 -2.22 5.89 -6.03
CA ALA A 58 -1.25 4.82 -5.74
C ALA A 58 0.16 5.40 -5.53
N ALA A 59 0.59 6.31 -6.41
CA ALA A 59 1.87 7.01 -6.26
C ALA A 59 1.96 7.81 -4.96
N ARG A 60 0.91 8.54 -4.56
CA ARG A 60 0.86 9.25 -3.28
C ARG A 60 1.02 8.31 -2.08
N ARG A 61 0.28 7.20 -2.04
CA ARG A 61 0.36 6.22 -0.94
C ARG A 61 1.72 5.54 -0.86
N VAL A 62 2.30 5.21 -2.01
CA VAL A 62 3.66 4.64 -2.10
C VAL A 62 4.68 5.64 -1.56
N SER A 63 4.60 6.91 -1.95
CA SER A 63 5.49 7.96 -1.45
C SER A 63 5.33 8.18 0.05
N ALA A 64 4.09 8.25 0.55
CA ALA A 64 3.79 8.38 1.98
C ALA A 64 4.33 7.19 2.79
N PHE A 65 4.22 5.98 2.24
CA PHE A 65 4.79 4.78 2.85
C PHE A 65 6.32 4.86 2.89
N ALA A 66 6.98 5.16 1.77
CA ALA A 66 8.44 5.26 1.71
C ALA A 66 8.96 6.31 2.71
N TYR A 67 8.37 7.51 2.70
CA TYR A 67 8.76 8.62 3.56
C TYR A 67 8.59 8.28 5.04
N GLY A 68 7.44 7.71 5.41
CA GLY A 68 7.16 7.30 6.79
C GLY A 68 8.17 6.27 7.29
N ASN A 69 8.46 5.23 6.51
CA ASN A 69 9.43 4.20 6.91
C ASN A 69 10.85 4.75 7.03
N ILE A 70 11.30 5.61 6.09
CA ILE A 70 12.65 6.20 6.14
C ILE A 70 12.83 7.07 7.39
N LEU A 71 11.85 7.91 7.71
CA LEU A 71 11.92 8.77 8.90
C LEU A 71 11.93 7.96 10.19
N VAL A 72 11.03 6.98 10.32
CA VAL A 72 10.98 6.14 11.50
C VAL A 72 12.27 5.31 11.64
N LEU A 73 12.80 4.74 10.56
CA LEU A 73 14.08 4.02 10.59
C LEU A 73 15.22 4.94 11.05
N SER A 74 15.25 6.18 10.56
CA SER A 74 16.27 7.16 10.95
C SER A 74 16.25 7.43 12.45
N VAL A 75 15.06 7.64 13.02
CA VAL A 75 14.89 7.81 14.47
C VAL A 75 15.36 6.59 15.23
N VAL A 76 14.93 5.39 14.80
CA VAL A 76 15.30 4.13 15.47
C VAL A 76 16.82 3.91 15.42
N VAL A 77 17.48 4.14 14.29
CA VAL A 77 18.92 3.90 14.12
C VAL A 77 19.76 4.93 14.89
N VAL A 78 19.35 6.20 14.90
CA VAL A 78 20.06 7.28 15.60
C VAL A 78 19.86 7.23 17.12
N SER A 79 18.76 6.64 17.60
CA SER A 79 18.50 6.51 19.04
C SER A 79 19.58 5.67 19.73
N GLU A 80 20.12 6.19 20.83
CA GLU A 80 21.01 5.44 21.70
C GLU A 80 20.25 4.34 22.46
N THR A 81 20.97 3.30 22.88
CA THR A 81 20.37 2.14 23.55
C THR A 81 19.70 2.54 24.87
N HIS A 82 20.31 3.46 25.63
CA HIS A 82 19.72 4.05 26.85
C HIS A 82 18.41 4.81 26.58
N ALA A 83 18.23 5.36 25.38
CA ALA A 83 16.97 6.02 25.01
C ALA A 83 15.81 5.01 24.91
N VAL A 84 16.08 3.72 24.70
CA VAL A 84 15.07 2.66 24.71
C VAL A 84 14.66 2.30 26.14
N GLU A 85 15.64 2.19 27.05
CA GLU A 85 15.41 1.96 28.50
C GLU A 85 14.48 3.03 29.10
N GLU A 86 14.75 4.30 28.78
CA GLU A 86 13.96 5.43 29.28
C GLU A 86 12.66 5.68 28.49
N ARG A 87 12.30 4.81 27.53
CA ARG A 87 11.16 4.96 26.60
C ARG A 87 11.24 6.16 25.67
N GLN A 88 12.33 6.93 25.69
CA GLN A 88 12.51 8.11 24.83
C GLN A 88 12.47 7.75 23.33
N ALA A 89 13.10 6.64 22.93
CA ALA A 89 13.10 6.17 21.54
C ALA A 89 11.68 5.90 21.02
N ALA A 90 10.81 5.30 21.86
CA ALA A 90 9.41 5.08 21.52
C ALA A 90 8.67 6.42 21.34
N TRP A 91 8.85 7.37 22.25
CA TRP A 91 8.23 8.70 22.14
C TRP A 91 8.73 9.49 20.92
N LEU A 92 10.01 9.38 20.58
CA LEU A 92 10.58 9.99 19.37
C LEU A 92 9.96 9.38 18.10
N VAL A 93 9.79 8.06 18.05
CA VAL A 93 9.10 7.38 16.95
C VAL A 93 7.65 7.86 16.83
N LEU A 94 6.92 7.91 17.95
CA LEU A 94 5.53 8.37 17.95
C LEU A 94 5.42 9.84 17.51
N GLY A 95 6.24 10.72 18.09
CA GLY A 95 6.28 12.14 17.76
C GLY A 95 6.62 12.40 16.29
N THR A 96 7.62 11.68 15.76
CA THR A 96 8.00 11.75 14.34
C THR A 96 6.87 11.27 13.44
N THR A 97 6.21 10.17 13.79
CA THR A 97 5.10 9.61 13.01
C THR A 97 3.91 10.57 12.96
N VAL A 98 3.51 11.11 14.12
CA VAL A 98 2.37 12.03 14.23
C VAL A 98 2.67 13.36 13.52
N SER A 99 3.84 13.95 13.76
CA SER A 99 4.23 15.21 13.11
C SER A 99 4.31 15.07 11.58
N THR A 100 4.89 13.97 11.09
CA THR A 100 4.98 13.68 9.65
C THR A 100 3.60 13.51 9.03
N PHE A 101 2.69 12.80 9.72
CA PHE A 101 1.32 12.63 9.25
C PHE A 101 0.62 13.98 9.08
N PHE A 102 0.68 14.84 10.10
CA PHE A 102 0.09 16.18 10.02
C PHE A 102 0.76 17.07 8.97
N ALA A 103 2.09 17.02 8.85
CA ALA A 103 2.82 17.75 7.82
C ALA A 103 2.38 17.34 6.41
N HIS A 104 2.13 16.04 6.18
CA HIS A 104 1.66 15.53 4.89
C HIS A 104 0.24 16.03 4.57
N VAL A 105 -0.67 15.96 5.53
CA VAL A 105 -2.05 16.48 5.37
C VAL A 105 -2.03 17.99 5.15
N PHE A 106 -1.17 18.72 5.85
CA PHE A 106 -1.00 20.16 5.68
C PHE A 106 -0.44 20.52 4.29
N ALA A 107 0.55 19.77 3.80
CA ALA A 107 1.10 19.98 2.46
C ALA A 107 0.05 19.73 1.37
N GLU A 108 -0.79 18.71 1.54
CA GLU A 108 -1.91 18.43 0.63
C GLU A 108 -2.95 19.56 0.67
N TRP A 109 -3.25 20.10 1.85
CA TRP A 109 -4.14 21.26 1.96
C TRP A 109 -3.58 22.49 1.25
N LEU A 110 -2.27 22.73 1.37
CA LEU A 110 -1.60 23.83 0.69
C LEU A 110 -1.60 23.68 -0.83
N SER A 111 -1.43 22.46 -1.35
CA SER A 111 -1.39 22.16 -2.79
C SER A 111 -2.76 22.23 -3.47
N HIS A 112 -3.84 21.96 -2.74
CA HIS A 112 -5.22 22.07 -3.26
C HIS A 112 -5.56 23.50 -3.68
N GLY A 113 -5.02 24.52 -3.00
CA GLY A 113 -5.23 25.93 -3.37
C GLY A 113 -4.53 26.35 -4.66
N ILE A 114 -3.49 25.62 -5.09
CA ILE A 114 -2.63 25.98 -6.22
C ILE A 114 -3.05 25.24 -7.51
N THR A 115 -3.72 24.10 -7.41
CA THR A 115 -4.10 23.24 -8.54
C THR A 115 -5.32 23.75 -9.34
N ALA A 116 -5.87 24.92 -9.00
CA ALA A 116 -7.10 25.44 -9.60
C ALA A 116 -6.97 26.01 -11.04
N ARG A 117 -5.79 25.99 -11.69
CA ARG A 117 -5.69 26.43 -13.10
C ARG A 117 -4.42 25.95 -13.80
N ARG A 118 -4.57 25.06 -14.80
CA ARG A 118 -3.59 25.01 -15.89
C ARG A 118 -3.88 26.16 -16.87
N PRO A 119 -2.87 26.88 -17.38
CA PRO A 119 -3.08 27.92 -18.38
C PRO A 119 -3.60 27.28 -19.68
N GLY A 120 -4.86 27.51 -20.03
CA GLY A 120 -5.47 27.05 -21.29
C GLY A 120 -6.77 26.25 -21.16
N GLU A 121 -7.16 25.81 -19.95
CA GLU A 121 -8.46 25.14 -19.73
C GLU A 121 -9.52 26.19 -19.35
N THR A 122 -10.41 26.50 -20.30
CA THR A 122 -11.54 27.45 -20.11
C THR A 122 -12.77 26.83 -19.45
N GLU A 123 -12.80 25.50 -19.32
CA GLU A 123 -13.83 24.74 -18.59
C GLU A 123 -13.15 23.87 -17.52
N GLY A 124 -12.56 24.51 -16.50
CA GLY A 124 -12.02 23.80 -15.36
C GLY A 124 -13.13 23.36 -14.40
N PRO A 125 -13.06 22.16 -13.79
CA PRO A 125 -13.97 21.80 -12.71
C PRO A 125 -13.89 22.82 -11.58
N GLU A 126 -15.05 23.23 -11.05
CA GLU A 126 -15.21 24.11 -9.88
C GLU A 126 -14.14 23.86 -8.81
N PRO A 127 -13.65 24.89 -8.10
CA PRO A 127 -12.67 24.75 -7.02
C PRO A 127 -13.13 23.66 -6.05
N SER A 128 -12.56 22.48 -6.24
CA SER A 128 -12.99 21.28 -5.52
C SER A 128 -12.56 21.45 -4.07
N LYS A 129 -13.53 21.50 -3.16
CA LYS A 129 -13.26 21.50 -1.72
C LYS A 129 -12.37 20.30 -1.41
N MET A 130 -11.31 20.51 -0.65
CA MET A 130 -10.40 19.43 -0.25
C MET A 130 -11.20 18.28 0.35
N ASP A 131 -11.02 17.08 -0.21
CA ASP A 131 -11.58 15.84 0.33
C ASP A 131 -10.69 15.40 1.51
N VAL A 132 -10.91 16.03 2.67
CA VAL A 132 -10.19 15.77 3.93
C VAL A 132 -10.17 14.26 4.26
N PRO A 133 -11.29 13.50 4.16
CA PRO A 133 -11.26 12.05 4.35
C PRO A 133 -10.31 11.31 3.41
N ALA A 134 -10.24 11.69 2.13
CA ALA A 134 -9.31 11.06 1.19
C ALA A 134 -7.85 11.42 1.51
N ALA A 135 -7.55 12.66 1.86
CA ALA A 135 -6.21 13.10 2.26
C ALA A 135 -5.70 12.34 3.50
N LEU A 136 -6.56 12.16 4.52
CA LEU A 136 -6.24 11.38 5.72
C LEU A 136 -5.96 9.91 5.37
N ARG A 137 -6.78 9.31 4.49
CA ARG A 137 -6.60 7.92 4.05
C ARG A 137 -5.32 7.70 3.25
N ASP A 138 -4.96 8.66 2.41
CA ASP A 138 -3.73 8.59 1.62
C ASP A 138 -2.48 8.79 2.50
N ALA A 139 -2.63 9.45 3.66
CA ALA A 139 -1.58 9.60 4.68
C ALA A 139 -1.47 8.42 5.68
N LEU A 140 -2.45 7.50 5.73
CA LEU A 140 -2.40 6.32 6.63
C LEU A 140 -1.11 5.48 6.56
N PRO A 141 -0.45 5.30 5.40
CA PRO A 141 0.82 4.59 5.34
C PRO A 141 1.88 5.14 6.30
N ILE A 142 1.86 6.45 6.59
CA ILE A 142 2.77 7.08 7.57
C ILE A 142 2.50 6.54 8.97
N ILE A 143 1.23 6.56 9.41
CA ILE A 143 0.83 6.05 10.73
C ILE A 143 1.28 4.61 10.91
N THR A 144 0.96 3.75 9.94
CA THR A 144 1.32 2.32 10.03
C THR A 144 2.83 2.07 10.04
N SER A 145 3.64 3.02 9.56
CA SER A 145 5.11 2.90 9.55
C SER A 145 5.69 3.12 10.95
N GLY A 146 5.04 3.93 11.79
CA GLY A 146 5.46 4.16 13.17
C GLY A 146 4.80 3.24 14.20
N THR A 147 3.56 2.78 13.97
CA THR A 147 2.79 2.03 14.97
C THR A 147 3.49 0.75 15.43
N LEU A 148 3.94 -0.08 14.50
CA LEU A 148 4.55 -1.37 14.86
C LEU A 148 5.94 -1.19 15.52
N PRO A 149 6.85 -0.35 14.99
CA PRO A 149 8.10 -0.01 15.69
C PRO A 149 7.87 0.60 17.08
N PHE A 150 6.88 1.48 17.24
CA PHE A 150 6.52 2.06 18.53
C PHE A 150 6.13 0.97 19.54
N ILE A 151 5.24 0.05 19.16
CA ILE A 151 4.80 -1.05 20.05
C ILE A 151 6.00 -1.91 20.45
N ILE A 152 6.90 -2.23 19.50
CA ILE A 152 8.10 -3.03 19.77
C ILE A 152 9.01 -2.35 20.78
N LEU A 153 9.29 -1.05 20.60
CA LEU A 153 10.15 -0.30 21.51
C LEU A 153 9.52 -0.15 22.90
N VAL A 154 8.20 0.06 22.97
CA VAL A 154 7.48 0.10 24.25
C VAL A 154 7.58 -1.25 24.96
N ILE A 155 7.34 -2.37 24.27
CA ILE A 155 7.46 -3.71 24.87
C ILE A 155 8.90 -3.97 25.34
N GLY A 156 9.90 -3.61 24.52
CA GLY A 156 11.32 -3.74 24.87
C GLY A 156 11.73 -2.95 26.10
N SER A 157 11.09 -1.79 26.35
CA SER A 157 11.38 -0.97 27.54
C SER A 157 10.92 -1.59 28.86
N PHE A 158 10.07 -2.62 28.84
CA PHE A 158 9.54 -3.27 30.04
C PHE A 158 10.32 -4.53 30.45
N GLU A 159 11.32 -4.96 29.67
CA GLU A 159 12.14 -6.16 29.94
C GLU A 159 11.35 -7.44 30.29
N VAL A 160 10.08 -7.53 29.85
CA VAL A 160 9.16 -8.63 30.23
C VAL A 160 9.62 -9.98 29.68
N ILE A 161 10.39 -9.96 28.60
CA ILE A 161 10.93 -11.14 27.91
C ILE A 161 12.45 -11.01 27.94
N ALA A 162 13.15 -11.94 28.60
CA ALA A 162 14.61 -11.92 28.74
C ALA A 162 15.38 -11.95 27.40
N LEU A 163 14.71 -12.33 26.30
CA LEU A 163 15.25 -12.31 24.94
C LEU A 163 15.03 -10.97 24.21
N PHE A 164 14.34 -10.02 24.85
CA PHE A 164 13.87 -8.76 24.27
C PHE A 164 14.38 -7.57 25.08
N ASP A 165 15.71 -7.53 25.26
CA ASP A 165 16.40 -6.39 25.88
C ASP A 165 16.29 -5.13 24.99
N PRO A 166 16.66 -3.94 25.51
CA PRO A 166 16.57 -2.69 24.76
C PRO A 166 17.27 -2.71 23.38
N PRO A 167 18.52 -3.21 23.23
CA PRO A 167 19.15 -3.40 21.92
C PRO A 167 18.41 -4.39 21.00
N GLY A 168 17.91 -5.51 21.52
CA GLY A 168 17.13 -6.50 20.78
C GLY A 168 15.83 -5.90 20.23
N ALA A 169 15.11 -5.13 21.06
CA ALA A 169 13.90 -4.43 20.63
C ALA A 169 14.18 -3.39 19.55
N GLN A 170 15.29 -2.65 19.66
CA GLN A 170 15.73 -1.69 18.65
C GLN A 170 16.06 -2.38 17.32
N LEU A 171 16.75 -3.53 17.35
CA LEU A 171 17.03 -4.35 16.18
C LEU A 171 15.74 -4.86 15.53
N CYS A 172 14.80 -5.39 16.31
CA CYS A 172 13.52 -5.87 15.81
C CYS A 172 12.71 -4.74 15.15
N ALA A 173 12.67 -3.56 15.77
CA ALA A 173 12.00 -2.39 15.22
C ALA A 173 12.61 -1.97 13.88
N ALA A 174 13.94 -1.88 13.80
CA ALA A 174 14.65 -1.55 12.57
C ALA A 174 14.42 -2.61 11.48
N ALA A 175 14.53 -3.90 11.83
CA ALA A 175 14.35 -5.01 10.89
C ALA A 175 12.96 -5.00 10.24
N ILE A 176 11.91 -4.75 11.01
CA ILE A 176 10.55 -4.64 10.47
C ILE A 176 10.41 -3.51 9.45
N ILE A 177 11.04 -2.37 9.69
CA ILE A 177 10.99 -1.23 8.77
C ILE A 177 11.77 -1.54 7.49
N ILE A 178 12.93 -2.16 7.62
CA ILE A 178 13.76 -2.61 6.49
C ILE A 178 12.97 -3.59 5.61
N VAL A 179 12.31 -4.58 6.21
CA VAL A 179 11.45 -5.53 5.50
C VAL A 179 10.31 -4.79 4.79
N ARG A 180 9.65 -3.83 5.45
CA ARG A 180 8.60 -3.02 4.84
C ARG A 180 9.08 -2.25 3.60
N ILE A 181 10.25 -1.63 3.66
CA ILE A 181 10.85 -0.92 2.51
C ILE A 181 11.17 -1.90 1.38
N GLY A 182 11.75 -3.07 1.69
CA GLY A 182 12.03 -4.12 0.71
C GLY A 182 10.76 -4.61 -0.01
N PHE A 183 9.68 -4.82 0.74
CA PHE A 183 8.38 -5.20 0.18
C PHE A 183 7.76 -4.11 -0.70
N LEU A 184 7.95 -2.82 -0.38
CA LEU A 184 7.40 -1.73 -1.19
C LEU A 184 7.95 -1.78 -2.63
N GLY A 185 9.25 -2.02 -2.79
CA GLY A 185 9.88 -2.13 -4.12
C GLY A 185 9.22 -3.20 -4.99
N LEU A 186 8.89 -4.35 -4.38
CA LEU A 186 8.17 -5.46 -5.05
C LEU A 186 6.76 -5.05 -5.49
N VAL A 187 6.04 -4.34 -4.64
CA VAL A 187 4.64 -3.94 -4.88
C VAL A 187 4.55 -2.88 -5.96
N VAL A 188 5.42 -1.88 -5.91
CA VAL A 188 5.48 -0.78 -6.88
C VAL A 188 5.81 -1.29 -8.28
N GLU A 189 6.74 -2.24 -8.38
CA GLU A 189 7.06 -2.85 -9.67
C GLU A 189 5.91 -3.71 -10.20
N ARG A 190 5.22 -4.46 -9.33
CA ARG A 190 4.04 -5.24 -9.74
C ARG A 190 2.88 -4.37 -10.23
N LEU A 191 2.77 -3.14 -9.73
CA LEU A 191 1.77 -2.17 -10.18
C LEU A 191 2.16 -1.48 -11.50
N GLN A 192 3.45 -1.30 -11.78
CA GLN A 192 3.95 -0.64 -13.00
C GLN A 192 4.23 -1.61 -14.15
N SER A 193 4.54 -2.87 -13.85
CA SER A 193 4.90 -3.90 -14.82
C SER A 193 4.12 -5.18 -14.53
N SER A 194 3.51 -5.78 -15.55
CA SER A 194 2.87 -7.09 -15.43
C SER A 194 3.85 -8.24 -15.14
N LYS A 195 5.18 -7.97 -15.13
CA LYS A 195 6.24 -8.93 -14.82
C LYS A 195 7.21 -8.31 -13.82
N VAL A 196 7.31 -8.91 -12.64
CA VAL A 196 8.32 -8.58 -11.62
C VAL A 196 9.68 -9.07 -12.13
N SER A 197 10.66 -8.16 -12.26
CA SER A 197 11.99 -8.53 -12.72
C SER A 197 12.86 -8.97 -11.55
N TRP A 198 13.57 -10.09 -11.69
CA TRP A 198 14.49 -10.60 -10.67
C TRP A 198 15.54 -9.56 -10.22
N ARG A 199 15.92 -8.64 -11.13
CA ARG A 199 16.90 -7.57 -10.84
C ARG A 199 16.38 -6.55 -9.83
N THR A 200 15.08 -6.27 -9.83
CA THR A 200 14.45 -5.32 -8.90
C THR A 200 14.18 -5.96 -7.55
N ILE A 201 13.81 -7.24 -7.54
CA ILE A 201 13.82 -8.04 -6.31
C ILE A 201 15.22 -7.98 -5.68
N ALA A 202 16.26 -8.24 -6.46
CA ALA A 202 17.64 -8.21 -5.99
C ALA A 202 18.08 -6.82 -5.50
N SER A 203 17.64 -5.72 -6.11
CA SER A 203 17.98 -4.37 -5.63
C SER A 203 17.28 -4.03 -4.32
N GLY A 204 16.00 -4.40 -4.17
CA GLY A 204 15.27 -4.26 -2.90
C GLY A 204 15.89 -5.07 -1.77
N VAL A 205 16.25 -6.33 -2.05
CA VAL A 205 16.99 -7.18 -1.11
C VAL A 205 18.36 -6.60 -0.80
N GLY A 206 19.08 -6.07 -1.78
CA GLY A 206 20.39 -5.44 -1.59
C GLY A 206 20.33 -4.24 -0.65
N VAL A 207 19.38 -3.31 -0.88
CA VAL A 207 19.17 -2.16 0.01
C VAL A 207 18.81 -2.61 1.43
N ALA A 208 17.93 -3.62 1.54
CA ALA A 208 17.55 -4.17 2.84
C ALA A 208 18.73 -4.80 3.58
N ALA A 209 19.57 -5.57 2.87
CA ALA A 209 20.77 -6.19 3.43
C ALA A 209 21.77 -5.13 3.92
N VAL A 210 22.01 -4.07 3.14
CA VAL A 210 22.90 -2.97 3.55
C VAL A 210 22.36 -2.28 4.80
N ALA A 211 21.07 -1.95 4.85
CA ALA A 211 20.46 -1.34 6.03
C ALA A 211 20.55 -2.26 7.27
N ALA A 212 20.38 -3.57 7.10
CA ALA A 212 20.52 -4.54 8.17
C ALA A 212 21.96 -4.59 8.70
N VAL A 213 22.96 -4.63 7.82
CA VAL A 213 24.38 -4.61 8.20
C VAL A 213 24.71 -3.33 8.98
N ILE A 214 24.30 -2.16 8.47
CA ILE A 214 24.52 -0.87 9.16
C ILE A 214 23.93 -0.91 10.57
N THR A 215 22.70 -1.44 10.72
CA THR A 215 22.02 -1.53 12.01
C THR A 215 22.75 -2.47 12.97
N VAL A 216 23.16 -3.65 12.51
CA VAL A 216 23.92 -4.62 13.34
C VAL A 216 25.26 -4.03 13.76
N VAL A 217 26.01 -3.41 12.84
CA VAL A 217 27.28 -2.75 13.14
C VAL A 217 27.08 -1.66 14.18
N LYS A 218 26.05 -0.81 14.02
CA LYS A 218 25.72 0.22 15.01
C LYS A 218 25.50 -0.39 16.38
N VAL A 219 24.63 -1.39 16.48
CA VAL A 219 24.28 -1.99 17.77
C VAL A 219 25.50 -2.61 18.43
N VAL A 220 26.33 -3.35 17.71
CA VAL A 220 27.56 -3.94 18.25
C VAL A 220 28.57 -2.87 18.72
N LEU A 221 28.64 -1.71 18.06
CA LEU A 221 29.57 -0.63 18.43
C LEU A 221 29.06 0.25 19.58
N THR A 222 27.74 0.36 19.76
CA THR A 222 27.11 1.19 20.82
C THR A 222 26.69 0.38 22.05
N HIS A 223 27.15 -0.86 22.16
CA HIS A 223 26.84 -1.79 23.24
C HIS A 223 28.13 -2.18 23.97
#